data_AF-A0A633LF29-F1
#
_entry.id   AF-A0A633LF29-F1
#
_cell.length_a   1.000
_cell.length_b   1.000
_cell.length_c   1.000
_cell.angle_alpha   90.00
_cell.angle_beta   90.00
_cell.angle_gamma   90.00
#
_symmetry.space_group_name_H-M   'P 1'
#
loop_
_entity.id
_entity.type
_entity.pdbx_description
1 polymer ?
#
loop_
_entity_poly.entity_id
_entity_poly.type
_entity_poly.pdbx_seq_one_letter_code
_entity_poly.pdbx_strand_id
1 'polypeptide(L)'
;MSRFILGDCIDVMRGFPDRSIDLIVTDPPYLVGFKDRGGRQIAGDVTDEWLQPATHEMWRVLKKDALMVSFYGWNRVDRFMAAWKAAGFYAVGQIVFTKSYASNRRSAKARRGFVNYCHEGAYVLAKGRPVPPEKPLPDVLPFPYTGNPLHPTQKPVEALQPLIESFSAPGAIILDPFAGSASTCVAALQAGRRYIGIELMEQYHRAGQQRLAAVQRAMQRPAANDVFYPEAA
;
A
#
# COMPACT_ATOMS: atom_id res chain seq x y z
N MET A 1 -4.16 -19.01 0.80
CA MET A 1 -2.83 -19.01 0.15
C MET A 1 -2.58 -17.60 -0.38
N SER A 2 -1.39 -17.03 -0.18
CA SER A 2 -1.07 -15.70 -0.72
C SER A 2 -0.84 -15.75 -2.23
N ARG A 3 -1.18 -14.67 -2.95
CA ARG A 3 -1.07 -14.61 -4.42
C ARG A 3 -0.56 -13.23 -4.87
N PHE A 4 0.24 -13.23 -5.94
CA PHE A 4 0.70 -12.01 -6.60
C PHE A 4 0.41 -12.10 -8.10
N ILE A 5 -0.57 -11.35 -8.56
CA ILE A 5 -1.28 -11.57 -9.83
C ILE A 5 -0.91 -10.46 -10.81
N LEU A 6 -0.56 -10.85 -12.04
CA LEU A 6 -0.39 -9.93 -13.16
C LEU A 6 -1.75 -9.70 -13.81
N GLY A 7 -2.20 -8.46 -13.93
CA GLY A 7 -3.44 -8.13 -14.62
C GLY A 7 -4.05 -6.80 -14.21
N ASP A 8 -5.15 -6.45 -14.88
CA ASP A 8 -5.97 -5.30 -14.49
C ASP A 8 -6.70 -5.59 -13.17
N CYS A 9 -6.63 -4.64 -12.24
CA CYS A 9 -7.18 -4.85 -10.90
C CYS A 9 -8.70 -5.02 -10.88
N ILE A 10 -9.42 -4.37 -11.79
CA ILE A 10 -10.88 -4.45 -11.88
C ILE A 10 -11.25 -5.86 -12.37
N ASP A 11 -10.61 -6.33 -13.44
CA ASP A 11 -10.89 -7.64 -14.01
C ASP A 11 -10.49 -8.78 -13.07
N VAL A 12 -9.35 -8.67 -12.40
CA VAL A 12 -8.91 -9.65 -11.41
C VAL A 12 -9.86 -9.68 -10.21
N MET A 13 -10.25 -8.51 -9.66
CA MET A 13 -11.16 -8.45 -8.51
C MET A 13 -12.56 -8.98 -8.85
N ARG A 14 -13.08 -8.78 -10.07
CA ARG A 14 -14.36 -9.35 -10.52
C ARG A 14 -14.45 -10.87 -10.34
N GLY A 15 -13.32 -11.57 -10.40
CA GLY A 15 -13.23 -13.01 -10.15
C GLY A 15 -13.28 -13.40 -8.67
N PHE A 16 -13.19 -12.45 -7.74
CA PHE A 16 -13.22 -12.73 -6.30
C PHE A 16 -14.65 -12.78 -5.76
N PRO A 17 -14.95 -13.66 -4.78
CA PRO A 17 -16.21 -13.62 -4.06
C PRO A 17 -16.40 -12.28 -3.32
N ASP A 18 -17.66 -11.87 -3.16
CA ASP A 18 -18.03 -10.76 -2.29
C ASP A 18 -17.52 -10.98 -0.87
N ARG A 19 -17.13 -9.90 -0.18
CA ARG A 19 -16.77 -9.92 1.25
C ARG A 19 -15.73 -11.00 1.60
N SER A 20 -14.73 -11.18 0.74
CA SER A 20 -13.66 -12.17 0.89
C SER A 20 -12.35 -11.60 1.44
N ILE A 21 -12.19 -10.28 1.49
CA ILE A 21 -10.97 -9.57 1.90
C ILE A 21 -11.14 -8.95 3.29
N ASP A 22 -10.14 -9.11 4.15
CA ASP A 22 -10.16 -8.64 5.54
C ASP A 22 -9.74 -7.18 5.70
N LEU A 23 -8.72 -6.75 4.92
CA LEU A 23 -8.22 -5.38 4.91
C LEU A 23 -7.71 -5.05 3.50
N ILE A 24 -7.92 -3.82 3.05
CA ILE A 24 -7.26 -3.27 1.86
C ILE A 24 -6.22 -2.26 2.32
N VAL A 25 -4.99 -2.36 1.82
CA VAL A 25 -3.95 -1.34 1.98
C VAL A 25 -3.38 -1.08 0.61
N THR A 26 -3.50 0.15 0.09
CA THR A 26 -3.20 0.39 -1.32
C THR A 26 -2.67 1.78 -1.63
N ASP A 27 -1.83 1.86 -2.66
CA ASP A 27 -1.23 3.07 -3.21
C ASP A 27 -1.58 3.22 -4.70
N PRO A 28 -2.78 3.72 -5.02
CA PRO A 28 -3.21 3.88 -6.41
C PRO A 28 -2.41 4.97 -7.15
N PRO A 29 -2.47 5.03 -8.50
CA PRO A 29 -1.99 6.19 -9.25
C PRO A 29 -2.67 7.49 -8.78
N TYR A 30 -1.92 8.58 -8.62
CA TYR A 30 -2.38 9.84 -8.02
C TYR A 30 -3.03 10.82 -9.00
N LEU A 31 -3.16 10.45 -10.27
CA LEU A 31 -3.74 11.26 -11.34
C LEU A 31 -2.90 12.52 -11.65
N VAL A 32 -1.58 12.45 -11.41
CA VAL A 32 -0.66 13.60 -11.53
C VAL A 32 0.24 13.56 -12.76
N GLY A 33 0.12 12.53 -13.60
CA GLY A 33 0.93 12.34 -14.79
C GLY A 33 2.42 12.20 -14.45
N PHE A 34 2.73 11.42 -13.42
CA PHE A 34 4.07 11.24 -12.89
C PHE A 34 5.04 10.76 -13.98
N LYS A 35 6.20 11.42 -14.00
CA LYS A 35 7.34 11.05 -14.83
C LYS A 35 8.61 11.19 -14.02
N ASP A 36 9.38 10.11 -13.90
CA ASP A 36 10.64 10.15 -13.19
C ASP A 36 11.78 10.73 -14.04
N ARG A 37 13.00 10.83 -13.47
CA ARG A 37 14.18 11.38 -14.18
C ARG A 37 14.62 10.52 -15.37
N GLY A 38 14.29 9.23 -15.37
CA GLY A 38 14.56 8.29 -16.47
C GLY A 38 13.43 8.22 -17.51
N GLY A 39 12.36 9.02 -17.33
CA GLY A 39 11.22 9.07 -18.23
C GLY A 39 10.16 8.00 -18.02
N ARG A 40 10.27 7.16 -16.97
CA ARG A 40 9.27 6.15 -16.62
C ARG A 40 7.97 6.84 -16.16
N GLN A 41 6.84 6.26 -16.56
CA GLN A 41 5.48 6.73 -16.25
C GLN A 41 4.71 5.67 -15.47
N ILE A 42 3.61 6.09 -14.83
CA ILE A 42 2.69 5.20 -14.11
C ILE A 42 1.41 5.05 -14.95
N ALA A 43 1.01 3.80 -15.22
CA ALA A 43 -0.24 3.52 -15.92
C ALA A 43 -1.45 3.99 -15.10
N GLY A 44 -2.46 4.57 -15.76
CA GLY A 44 -3.64 5.12 -15.07
C GLY A 44 -3.40 6.43 -14.32
N ASP A 45 -2.21 7.03 -14.39
CA ASP A 45 -1.89 8.24 -13.61
C ASP A 45 -2.30 9.56 -14.30
N VAL A 46 -3.00 9.50 -15.43
CA VAL A 46 -3.47 10.69 -16.18
C VAL A 46 -5.00 10.78 -16.17
N THR A 47 -5.69 9.66 -16.41
CA THR A 47 -7.15 9.56 -16.46
C THR A 47 -7.68 8.85 -15.23
N ASP A 48 -8.88 9.20 -14.79
CA ASP A 48 -9.55 8.66 -13.60
C ASP A 48 -10.59 7.59 -13.92
N GLU A 49 -10.63 7.09 -15.16
CA GLU A 49 -11.60 6.09 -15.64
C GLU A 49 -11.57 4.79 -14.82
N TRP A 50 -10.40 4.43 -14.28
CA TRP A 50 -10.23 3.25 -13.42
C TRP A 50 -10.70 3.51 -11.97
N LEU A 51 -10.75 4.77 -11.52
CA LEU A 51 -10.90 5.10 -10.10
C LEU A 51 -12.24 4.64 -9.55
N GLN A 52 -13.36 4.99 -10.21
CA GLN A 52 -14.69 4.58 -9.75
C GLN A 52 -14.90 3.06 -9.84
N PRO A 53 -14.62 2.38 -10.98
CA PRO A 53 -14.80 0.94 -11.08
C PRO A 53 -13.91 0.15 -10.10
N ALA A 54 -12.65 0.53 -9.94
CA ALA A 54 -11.76 -0.13 -8.99
C ALA A 54 -12.26 0.07 -7.55
N THR A 55 -12.76 1.26 -7.21
CA THR A 55 -13.32 1.53 -5.87
C THR A 55 -14.58 0.72 -5.60
N HIS A 56 -15.44 0.51 -6.60
CA HIS A 56 -16.60 -0.38 -6.48
C HIS A 56 -16.19 -1.83 -6.20
N GLU A 57 -15.20 -2.35 -6.93
CA GLU A 57 -14.71 -3.70 -6.69
C GLU A 57 -14.05 -3.84 -5.31
N MET A 58 -13.24 -2.85 -4.90
CA MET A 58 -12.67 -2.79 -3.54
C MET A 58 -13.76 -2.81 -2.47
N TRP A 59 -14.83 -2.03 -2.64
CA TRP A 59 -15.98 -2.07 -1.73
C TRP A 59 -16.65 -3.44 -1.71
N ARG A 60 -16.90 -4.06 -2.88
CA ARG A 60 -17.59 -5.35 -3.00
C ARG A 60 -16.82 -6.48 -2.31
N VAL A 61 -15.51 -6.59 -2.58
CA VAL A 61 -14.67 -7.68 -2.06
C VAL A 61 -14.31 -7.50 -0.58
N LEU A 62 -14.29 -6.28 -0.06
CA LEU A 62 -14.01 -6.02 1.36
C LEU A 62 -15.14 -6.57 2.24
N LYS A 63 -14.79 -7.22 3.36
CA LYS A 63 -15.74 -7.72 4.35
C LYS A 63 -16.61 -6.60 4.95
N LYS A 64 -17.75 -6.99 5.52
CA LYS A 64 -18.58 -6.08 6.32
C LYS A 64 -17.81 -5.70 7.59
N ASP A 65 -17.97 -4.45 8.03
CA ASP A 65 -17.34 -3.91 9.25
C ASP A 65 -15.80 -4.01 9.20
N ALA A 66 -15.23 -3.64 8.05
CA ALA A 66 -13.80 -3.72 7.77
C ALA A 66 -13.27 -2.37 7.25
N LEU A 67 -11.94 -2.29 7.14
CA LEU A 67 -11.22 -1.07 6.81
C LEU A 67 -10.52 -1.16 5.45
N MET A 68 -10.29 0.01 4.87
CA MET A 68 -9.39 0.22 3.76
C MET A 68 -8.46 1.38 4.12
N VAL A 69 -7.16 1.22 3.93
CA VAL A 69 -6.20 2.32 3.97
C VAL A 69 -5.77 2.63 2.55
N SER A 70 -6.11 3.83 2.07
CA SER A 70 -5.74 4.28 0.73
C SER A 70 -4.84 5.49 0.83
N PHE A 71 -3.65 5.39 0.24
CA PHE A 71 -2.89 6.57 -0.16
C PHE A 71 -3.60 7.26 -1.33
N TYR A 72 -3.27 8.53 -1.58
CA TYR A 72 -3.94 9.33 -2.62
C TYR A 72 -3.10 10.54 -3.02
N GLY A 73 -3.41 11.08 -4.21
CA GLY A 73 -2.89 12.37 -4.66
C GLY A 73 -3.58 13.52 -3.92
N TRP A 74 -2.86 14.22 -3.04
CA TRP A 74 -3.45 15.29 -2.22
C TRP A 74 -4.09 16.42 -3.04
N ASN A 75 -3.57 16.70 -4.24
CA ASN A 75 -4.09 17.69 -5.17
C ASN A 75 -5.32 17.21 -5.97
N ARG A 76 -5.72 15.95 -5.80
CA ARG A 76 -6.86 15.30 -6.44
C ARG A 76 -7.77 14.63 -5.40
N VAL A 77 -7.67 15.04 -4.15
CA VAL A 77 -8.42 14.48 -3.02
C VAL A 77 -9.94 14.56 -3.24
N ASP A 78 -10.41 15.57 -3.96
CA ASP A 78 -11.81 15.73 -4.39
C ASP A 78 -12.30 14.52 -5.18
N ARG A 79 -11.52 14.04 -6.15
CA ARG A 79 -11.87 12.89 -6.99
C ARG A 79 -11.86 11.58 -6.20
N PHE A 80 -10.82 11.37 -5.41
CA PHE A 80 -10.71 10.18 -4.56
C PHE A 80 -11.86 10.12 -3.54
N MET A 81 -12.12 11.23 -2.86
CA MET A 81 -13.19 11.29 -1.86
C MET A 81 -14.57 11.12 -2.48
N ALA A 82 -14.81 11.67 -3.68
CA ALA A 82 -16.04 11.43 -4.42
C ALA A 82 -16.21 9.94 -4.76
N ALA A 83 -15.15 9.28 -5.25
CA ALA A 83 -15.21 7.87 -5.62
C ALA A 83 -15.45 6.94 -4.42
N TRP A 84 -14.71 7.17 -3.31
CA TRP A 84 -14.89 6.42 -2.07
C TRP A 84 -16.31 6.55 -1.53
N LYS A 85 -16.85 7.78 -1.46
CA LYS A 85 -18.21 8.03 -0.99
C LYS A 85 -19.26 7.40 -1.90
N ALA A 86 -19.09 7.50 -3.21
CA ALA A 86 -20.01 6.91 -4.19
C ALA A 86 -20.07 5.37 -4.06
N ALA A 87 -18.96 4.72 -3.73
CA ALA A 87 -18.93 3.28 -3.47
C ALA A 87 -19.51 2.87 -2.10
N GLY A 88 -19.62 3.81 -1.15
CA GLY A 88 -20.18 3.59 0.19
C GLY A 88 -19.17 3.70 1.33
N PHE A 89 -17.89 3.95 1.04
CA PHE A 89 -16.89 4.22 2.06
C PHE A 89 -17.10 5.58 2.72
N TYR A 90 -16.66 5.70 3.97
CA TYR A 90 -16.51 6.99 4.64
C TYR A 90 -15.20 7.03 5.43
N ALA A 91 -14.60 8.22 5.53
CA ALA A 91 -13.35 8.39 6.26
C ALA A 91 -13.57 8.33 7.77
N VAL A 92 -12.75 7.53 8.45
CA VAL A 92 -12.72 7.38 9.91
C VAL A 92 -11.40 7.80 10.54
N GLY A 93 -10.41 8.12 9.71
CA GLY A 93 -9.13 8.66 10.14
C GLY A 93 -8.29 9.09 8.95
N GLN A 94 -7.27 9.90 9.23
CA GLN A 94 -6.23 10.27 8.27
C GLN A 94 -4.88 10.00 8.92
N ILE A 95 -3.93 9.52 8.14
CA ILE A 95 -2.57 9.28 8.58
C ILE A 95 -1.64 10.13 7.72
N VAL A 96 -0.78 10.89 8.38
CA VAL A 96 0.26 11.73 7.77
C VAL A 96 1.61 11.06 8.01
N PHE A 97 2.27 10.72 6.91
CA PHE A 97 3.60 10.13 6.93
C PHE A 97 4.66 11.20 6.73
N THR A 98 5.42 11.53 7.76
CA THR A 98 6.45 12.58 7.73
C THR A 98 7.71 12.11 7.02
N LYS A 99 8.20 12.91 6.09
CA LYS A 99 9.44 12.68 5.36
C LYS A 99 10.51 13.60 5.92
N SER A 100 11.71 13.07 6.12
CA SER A 100 12.89 13.87 6.47
C SER A 100 13.45 14.70 5.29
N TYR A 101 12.80 14.64 4.14
CA TYR A 101 13.21 15.29 2.89
C TYR A 101 12.01 15.91 2.16
N ALA A 102 12.29 16.86 1.26
CA ALA A 102 11.27 17.52 0.43
C ALA A 102 11.23 16.90 -0.97
N SER A 103 10.12 16.24 -1.33
CA SER A 103 9.99 15.50 -2.59
C SER A 103 9.81 16.36 -3.84
N ASN A 104 9.41 17.64 -3.68
CA ASN A 104 9.19 18.57 -4.78
C ASN A 104 10.38 19.49 -5.09
N ARG A 105 11.54 19.29 -4.45
CA ARG A 105 12.77 19.99 -4.83
C ARG A 105 13.32 19.39 -6.12
N ARG A 106 12.84 19.88 -7.26
CA ARG A 106 13.51 19.71 -8.56
C ARG A 106 14.67 20.69 -8.68
N SER A 107 15.53 20.49 -9.69
CA SER A 107 16.79 21.22 -9.92
C SER A 107 16.66 22.74 -9.74
N ALA A 108 17.78 23.45 -9.59
CA ALA A 108 17.83 24.90 -9.39
C ALA A 108 17.02 25.73 -10.43
N LYS A 109 16.67 25.16 -11.58
CA LYS A 109 15.86 25.78 -12.66
C LYS A 109 14.35 25.54 -12.56
N ALA A 110 13.87 24.63 -11.70
CA ALA A 110 12.44 24.36 -11.56
C ALA A 110 11.75 25.45 -10.72
N ARG A 111 10.56 25.90 -11.12
CA ARG A 111 9.74 26.81 -10.32
C ARG A 111 9.55 26.24 -8.92
N ARG A 112 9.90 27.03 -7.89
CA ARG A 112 9.65 26.69 -6.50
C ARG A 112 8.13 26.60 -6.29
N GLY A 113 7.66 25.49 -5.72
CA GLY A 113 6.29 25.40 -5.21
C GLY A 113 6.10 26.33 -4.00
N PHE A 114 4.84 26.54 -3.60
CA PHE A 114 4.50 27.37 -2.44
C PHE A 114 5.03 26.81 -1.12
N VAL A 115 5.19 25.49 -1.01
CA VAL A 115 5.66 24.78 0.19
C VAL A 115 6.56 23.59 -0.18
N ASN A 116 7.37 23.11 0.77
CA ASN A 116 8.12 21.85 0.61
C ASN A 116 7.20 20.65 0.87
N TYR A 117 7.21 19.66 -0.01
CA TYR A 117 6.43 18.43 0.16
C TYR A 117 7.19 17.46 1.06
N CYS A 118 6.97 17.59 2.37
CA CYS A 118 7.64 16.81 3.41
C CYS A 118 6.73 15.75 4.05
N HIS A 119 5.63 15.37 3.40
CA HIS A 119 4.78 14.30 3.88
C HIS A 119 4.11 13.52 2.75
N GLU A 120 3.50 12.40 3.13
CA GLU A 120 2.46 11.70 2.38
C GLU A 120 1.21 11.56 3.25
N GLY A 121 0.07 11.33 2.62
CA GLY A 121 -1.21 11.14 3.30
C GLY A 121 -1.86 9.82 2.89
N ALA A 122 -2.52 9.19 3.85
CA ALA A 122 -3.46 8.12 3.60
C ALA A 122 -4.75 8.36 4.39
N TYR A 123 -5.88 7.97 3.82
CA TYR A 123 -7.15 7.91 4.55
C TYR A 123 -7.40 6.49 5.05
N VAL A 124 -7.89 6.40 6.28
CA VAL A 124 -8.50 5.19 6.83
C VAL A 124 -10.00 5.30 6.55
N LEU A 125 -10.50 4.36 5.75
CA LEU A 125 -11.85 4.33 5.19
C LEU A 125 -12.58 3.11 5.73
N ALA A 126 -13.85 3.28 6.12
CA ALA A 126 -14.66 2.22 6.71
C ALA A 126 -15.74 1.72 5.76
N LYS A 127 -15.98 0.40 5.81
CA LYS A 127 -17.18 -0.27 5.31
C LYS A 127 -17.99 -0.78 6.49
N GLY A 128 -19.24 -0.33 6.64
CA GLY A 128 -20.07 -0.71 7.78
C GLY A 128 -19.59 -0.02 9.06
N ARG A 129 -19.51 -0.75 10.18
CA ARG A 129 -19.11 -0.22 11.50
C ARG A 129 -17.96 -1.05 12.08
N PRO A 130 -16.73 -0.92 11.54
CA PRO A 130 -15.57 -1.64 12.06
C PRO A 130 -15.29 -1.28 13.53
N VAL A 131 -14.76 -2.24 14.26
CA VAL A 131 -14.33 -2.03 15.66
C VAL A 131 -12.98 -1.30 15.65
N PRO A 132 -12.82 -0.21 16.41
CA PRO A 132 -11.53 0.47 16.56
C PRO A 132 -10.47 -0.46 17.16
N PRO A 133 -9.19 -0.31 16.80
CA PRO A 133 -8.11 -1.08 17.41
C PRO A 133 -7.98 -0.77 18.90
N GLU A 134 -7.62 -1.77 19.72
CA GLU A 134 -7.37 -1.59 21.16
C GLU A 134 -6.27 -0.57 21.44
N LYS A 135 -5.27 -0.51 20.55
CA LYS A 135 -4.16 0.44 20.59
C LYS A 135 -4.14 1.21 19.26
N PRO A 136 -4.82 2.35 19.17
CA PRO A 136 -4.80 3.19 17.99
C PRO A 136 -3.38 3.65 17.65
N LEU A 137 -3.07 3.68 16.35
CA LEU A 137 -1.85 4.32 15.86
C LEU A 137 -1.97 5.85 16.04
N PRO A 138 -0.85 6.55 16.28
CA PRO A 138 -0.83 7.98 16.07
C PRO A 138 -1.13 8.30 14.60
N ASP A 139 -1.81 9.41 14.37
CA ASP A 139 -2.16 9.92 13.03
C ASP A 139 -0.96 10.54 12.30
N VAL A 140 0.19 10.66 12.98
CA VAL A 140 1.46 11.09 12.40
C VAL A 140 2.51 9.99 12.58
N LEU A 141 2.99 9.44 11.46
CA LEU A 141 3.96 8.35 11.42
C LEU A 141 5.22 8.76 10.62
N PRO A 142 6.39 8.16 10.87
CA PRO A 142 7.57 8.39 10.06
C PRO A 142 7.49 7.67 8.69
N PHE A 143 8.07 8.27 7.66
CA PHE A 143 8.24 7.69 6.33
C PHE A 143 9.73 7.52 6.00
N PRO A 144 10.34 6.37 6.31
CA PRO A 144 11.75 6.15 6.01
C PRO A 144 11.95 6.08 4.49
N TYR A 145 12.94 6.80 3.97
CA TYR A 145 13.29 6.72 2.56
C TYR A 145 14.16 5.50 2.28
N THR A 146 13.67 4.59 1.44
CA THR A 146 14.37 3.34 1.11
C THR A 146 15.05 3.37 -0.27
N GLY A 147 15.14 4.53 -0.92
CA GLY A 147 15.84 4.68 -2.21
C GLY A 147 15.08 4.22 -3.45
N ASN A 148 13.86 3.68 -3.30
CA ASN A 148 12.98 3.23 -4.38
C ASN A 148 13.66 2.33 -5.44
N PRO A 149 14.38 1.26 -5.04
CA PRO A 149 15.23 0.48 -5.95
C PRO A 149 14.45 -0.28 -7.04
N LEU A 150 13.19 -0.65 -6.78
CA LEU A 150 12.42 -1.53 -7.67
C LEU A 150 11.29 -0.81 -8.41
N HIS A 151 10.66 0.20 -7.79
CA HIS A 151 9.55 0.95 -8.37
C HIS A 151 9.73 2.45 -8.08
N PRO A 152 9.42 3.38 -9.02
CA PRO A 152 9.60 4.82 -8.82
C PRO A 152 8.95 5.39 -7.55
N THR A 153 7.81 4.82 -7.14
CA THR A 153 7.03 5.21 -5.95
C THR A 153 6.94 4.10 -4.90
N GLN A 154 7.94 3.21 -4.84
CA GLN A 154 7.96 2.11 -3.87
C GLN A 154 7.77 2.63 -2.43
N LYS A 155 6.76 2.12 -1.73
CA LYS A 155 6.55 2.44 -0.31
C LYS A 155 7.54 1.68 0.59
N PRO A 156 8.02 2.29 1.68
CA PRO A 156 8.75 1.60 2.73
C PRO A 156 7.84 0.60 3.43
N VAL A 157 8.36 -0.60 3.68
CA VAL A 157 7.61 -1.68 4.33
C VAL A 157 7.29 -1.30 5.78
N GLU A 158 8.22 -0.60 6.40
CA GLU A 158 8.19 -0.11 7.77
C GLU A 158 7.05 0.89 8.01
N ALA A 159 6.59 1.59 6.97
CA ALA A 159 5.41 2.48 7.08
C ALA A 159 4.09 1.72 6.92
N LEU A 160 4.10 0.57 6.24
CA LEU A 160 2.89 -0.21 5.93
C LEU A 160 2.59 -1.27 7.00
N GLN A 161 3.63 -1.89 7.57
CA GLN A 161 3.49 -2.97 8.54
C GLN A 161 2.65 -2.56 9.77
N PRO A 162 2.85 -1.37 10.40
CA PRO A 162 2.03 -0.96 11.54
C PRO A 162 0.54 -0.83 11.18
N LEU A 163 0.22 -0.39 9.96
CA LEU A 163 -1.17 -0.30 9.49
C LEU A 163 -1.82 -1.68 9.43
N ILE A 164 -1.11 -2.65 8.85
CA ILE A 164 -1.60 -4.03 8.73
C ILE A 164 -1.77 -4.65 10.11
N GLU A 165 -0.82 -4.44 11.01
CA GLU A 165 -0.88 -4.98 12.37
C GLU A 165 -2.00 -4.37 13.21
N SER A 166 -2.23 -3.06 13.07
CA SER A 166 -3.29 -2.35 13.81
C SER A 166 -4.69 -2.65 13.28
N PHE A 167 -4.86 -2.81 11.96
CA PHE A 167 -6.17 -2.90 11.32
C PHE A 167 -6.55 -4.30 10.83
N SER A 168 -5.80 -5.35 11.19
CA SER A 168 -6.14 -6.73 10.85
C SER A 168 -5.69 -7.73 11.91
N ALA A 169 -6.38 -8.87 12.00
CA ALA A 169 -5.95 -9.99 12.82
C ALA A 169 -4.82 -10.80 12.13
N PRO A 170 -3.99 -11.55 12.88
CA PRO A 170 -3.08 -12.54 12.30
C PRO A 170 -3.81 -13.50 11.32
N GLY A 171 -3.16 -13.85 10.21
CA GLY A 171 -3.75 -14.72 9.18
C GLY A 171 -4.81 -14.07 8.27
N ALA A 172 -5.19 -12.81 8.53
CA ALA A 172 -6.07 -12.02 7.66
C ALA A 172 -5.53 -11.92 6.23
N ILE A 173 -6.42 -11.72 5.26
CA ILE A 173 -6.10 -11.49 3.85
C ILE A 173 -6.04 -9.99 3.58
N ILE A 174 -4.84 -9.50 3.25
CA ILE A 174 -4.58 -8.13 2.86
C ILE A 174 -4.59 -8.02 1.35
N LEU A 175 -5.43 -7.15 0.79
CA LEU A 175 -5.46 -6.86 -0.65
C LEU A 175 -4.75 -5.55 -0.95
N ASP A 176 -3.93 -5.57 -2.00
CA ASP A 176 -3.42 -4.38 -2.67
C ASP A 176 -3.68 -4.47 -4.18
N PRO A 177 -4.67 -3.73 -4.73
CA PRO A 177 -4.97 -3.74 -6.16
C PRO A 177 -3.94 -2.99 -7.02
N PHE A 178 -3.05 -2.20 -6.42
CA PHE A 178 -2.03 -1.40 -7.11
C PHE A 178 -0.64 -1.72 -6.52
N ALA A 179 -0.29 -2.99 -6.54
CA ALA A 179 0.74 -3.52 -5.65
C ALA A 179 2.19 -3.13 -6.03
N GLY A 180 2.43 -2.65 -7.25
CA GLY A 180 3.76 -2.19 -7.69
C GLY A 180 4.83 -3.25 -7.48
N SER A 181 5.90 -2.89 -6.77
CA SER A 181 6.98 -3.82 -6.36
C SER A 181 6.68 -4.59 -5.06
N ALA A 182 5.40 -4.82 -4.77
CA ALA A 182 4.89 -5.70 -3.71
C ALA A 182 5.17 -5.26 -2.26
N SER A 183 5.33 -3.96 -1.98
CA SER A 183 5.62 -3.49 -0.61
C SER A 183 4.56 -3.89 0.40
N THR A 184 3.26 -3.71 0.08
CA THR A 184 2.15 -4.13 0.95
C THR A 184 2.15 -5.64 1.17
N CYS A 185 2.44 -6.43 0.13
CA CYS A 185 2.48 -7.88 0.22
C CYS A 185 3.63 -8.36 1.11
N VAL A 186 4.81 -7.71 1.03
CA VAL A 186 5.95 -7.99 1.91
C VAL A 186 5.60 -7.64 3.36
N ALA A 187 5.00 -6.46 3.61
CA ALA A 187 4.58 -6.05 4.95
C ALA A 187 3.56 -7.03 5.54
N ALA A 188 2.57 -7.45 4.75
CA ALA A 188 1.58 -8.44 5.16
C ALA A 188 2.23 -9.78 5.53
N LEU A 189 3.15 -10.27 4.68
CA LEU A 189 3.86 -11.52 4.91
C LEU A 189 4.67 -11.48 6.22
N GLN A 190 5.44 -10.41 6.43
CA GLN A 190 6.26 -10.24 7.64
C GLN A 190 5.41 -10.09 8.91
N ALA A 191 4.24 -9.47 8.79
CA ALA A 191 3.26 -9.39 9.87
C ALA A 191 2.50 -10.72 10.09
N GLY A 192 2.79 -11.81 9.37
CA GLY A 192 2.05 -13.08 9.53
C GLY A 192 0.62 -13.03 8.99
N ARG A 193 0.35 -12.15 8.02
CA ARG A 193 -0.91 -12.09 7.27
C ARG A 193 -0.72 -12.73 5.89
N ARG A 194 -1.83 -13.10 5.27
CA ARG A 194 -1.87 -13.52 3.86
C ARG A 194 -2.05 -12.27 2.99
N TYR A 195 -1.61 -12.35 1.75
CA TYR A 195 -1.74 -11.21 0.82
C TYR A 195 -2.32 -11.63 -0.52
N ILE A 196 -3.00 -10.68 -1.16
CA ILE A 196 -3.31 -10.69 -2.58
C ILE A 196 -2.81 -9.35 -3.13
N GLY A 197 -1.80 -9.37 -4.00
CA GLY A 197 -1.35 -8.18 -4.72
C GLY A 197 -1.68 -8.30 -6.20
N ILE A 198 -2.14 -7.22 -6.81
CA ILE A 198 -2.42 -7.14 -8.24
C ILE A 198 -1.54 -6.04 -8.83
N GLU A 199 -0.86 -6.35 -9.93
CA GLU A 199 0.01 -5.41 -10.63
C GLU A 199 -0.23 -5.51 -12.13
N LEU A 200 -0.36 -4.36 -12.79
CA LEU A 200 -0.69 -4.29 -14.22
C LEU A 200 0.56 -4.46 -15.11
N MET A 201 1.70 -3.91 -14.70
CA MET A 201 2.91 -3.88 -15.52
C MET A 201 3.81 -5.08 -15.22
N GLU A 202 4.08 -5.89 -16.25
CA GLU A 202 4.88 -7.12 -16.13
C GLU A 202 6.25 -6.89 -15.48
N GLN A 203 6.93 -5.78 -15.79
CA GLN A 203 8.24 -5.46 -15.21
C GLN A 203 8.19 -5.32 -13.68
N TYR A 204 7.14 -4.69 -13.14
CA TYR A 204 6.97 -4.46 -11.71
C TYR A 204 6.44 -5.70 -11.02
N HIS A 205 5.56 -6.44 -11.71
CA HIS A 205 5.11 -7.76 -11.27
C HIS A 205 6.30 -8.72 -11.11
N ARG A 206 7.19 -8.80 -12.10
CA ARG A 206 8.40 -9.64 -12.04
C ARG A 206 9.32 -9.24 -10.88
N ALA A 207 9.54 -7.94 -10.70
CA ALA A 207 10.35 -7.43 -9.58
C ALA A 207 9.70 -7.74 -8.21
N GLY A 208 8.38 -7.59 -8.09
CA GLY A 208 7.61 -7.93 -6.89
C GLY A 208 7.66 -9.43 -6.57
N GLN A 209 7.55 -10.31 -7.58
CA GLN A 209 7.69 -11.75 -7.40
C GLN A 209 9.07 -12.13 -6.85
N GLN A 210 10.14 -11.58 -7.44
CA GLN A 210 11.51 -11.84 -6.98
C GLN A 210 11.71 -11.38 -5.55
N ARG A 211 11.21 -10.17 -5.21
CA ARG A 211 11.27 -9.62 -3.85
C ARG A 211 10.53 -10.51 -2.84
N LEU A 212 9.31 -10.93 -3.16
CA LEU A 212 8.50 -11.80 -2.29
C LEU A 212 9.18 -13.16 -2.07
N ALA A 213 9.71 -13.77 -3.13
CA ALA A 213 10.42 -15.04 -3.03
C ALA A 213 11.69 -14.92 -2.15
N ALA A 214 12.43 -13.82 -2.27
CA ALA A 214 13.60 -13.56 -1.44
C ALA A 214 13.23 -13.42 0.04
N VAL A 215 12.18 -12.65 0.35
CA VAL A 215 11.69 -12.48 1.73
C VAL A 215 11.19 -13.81 2.31
N GLN A 216 10.42 -14.59 1.57
CA GLN A 216 9.95 -15.91 2.01
C GLN A 216 11.11 -16.85 2.35
N ARG A 217 12.14 -16.91 1.50
CA ARG A 217 13.34 -17.72 1.75
C ARG A 217 14.09 -17.25 3.00
N ALA A 218 14.20 -15.94 3.21
CA ALA A 218 14.85 -15.39 4.38
C ALA A 218 14.09 -15.75 5.67
N MET A 219 12.76 -15.72 5.65
CA MET A 219 11.92 -16.10 6.79
C MET A 219 11.92 -17.62 7.09
N GLN A 220 12.23 -18.46 6.10
CA GLN A 220 12.32 -19.92 6.27
C GLN A 220 13.69 -20.41 6.76
N ARG A 221 14.73 -19.56 6.71
CA ARG A 221 16.03 -19.91 7.27
C ARG A 221 15.95 -19.76 8.80
N PRO A 222 16.27 -20.80 9.59
CA PRO A 222 16.44 -20.64 11.02
C PRO A 222 17.52 -19.58 11.27
N ALA A 223 17.36 -18.77 12.32
CA ALA A 223 18.43 -17.90 12.77
C ALA A 223 19.68 -18.75 13.00
N ALA A 224 20.70 -18.56 12.18
CA ALA A 224 21.98 -19.22 12.38
C ALA A 224 22.61 -18.60 13.64
N ASN A 225 22.76 -19.42 14.67
CA ASN A 225 23.51 -19.22 15.93
C ASN A 225 22.81 -18.46 17.07
N ASP A 226 22.03 -19.20 17.85
CA ASP A 226 22.03 -19.10 19.32
C ASP A 226 22.54 -20.42 19.91
N VAL A 227 23.79 -20.78 19.60
CA VAL A 227 24.50 -21.82 20.38
C VAL A 227 25.24 -21.09 21.50
N PHE A 228 24.55 -20.90 22.61
CA PHE A 228 25.17 -20.50 23.87
C PHE A 228 25.97 -21.69 24.40
N TYR A 229 27.29 -21.66 24.28
CA TYR A 229 28.15 -22.56 25.05
C TYR A 229 28.32 -21.93 26.44
N PRO A 230 27.83 -22.55 27.52
CA PRO A 230 28.21 -22.11 28.87
C PRO A 230 29.72 -22.33 29.02
N GLU A 231 30.45 -21.28 29.41
CA GLU A 231 31.84 -21.39 29.83
C GLU A 231 31.95 -22.44 30.94
N ALA A 232 32.82 -23.43 30.73
CA ALA A 232 33.09 -24.46 31.72
C ALA A 232 33.75 -23.84 32.96
N ALA A 233 33.25 -24.23 34.12
CA ALA A 233 33.75 -23.88 35.45
C ALA A 233 35.13 -24.50 35.74
#